data_AF-A0A7C2SQV6-F1
#
_entry.id   AF-A0A7C2SQV6-F1
#
_cell.length_a   1.000
_cell.length_b   1.000
_cell.length_c   1.000
_cell.angle_alpha   90.00
_cell.angle_beta   90.00
_cell.angle_gamma   90.00
#
_symmetry.space_group_name_H-M   'P 1'
#
loop_
_entity.id
_entity.type
_entity.pdbx_description
1 polymer ?
#
loop_
_entity_poly.entity_id
_entity_poly.type
_entity_poly.pdbx_seq_one_letter_code
_entity_poly.pdbx_strand_id
1 'polypeptide(L)'
;MAKNLVLVESPSKAKTINKYLGKGFTVEATVGHLKNLPKTKLGVDIEDGFKPKLLNMRGKGDLIKKIKSLAAKSDKVFIATDPDREGEAIAQDILDIIDGNNNEDVYRVLF
;
A
#
# COMPACT_ATOMS: atom_id res chain seq x y z
N MET A 1 -3.55 0.80 22.20
CA MET A 1 -3.82 1.07 20.77
C MET A 1 -2.49 0.90 20.04
N ALA A 2 -2.45 0.16 18.94
CA ALA A 2 -1.21 0.03 18.17
C ALA A 2 -0.83 1.40 17.63
N LYS A 3 0.43 1.83 17.85
CA LYS A 3 0.90 3.15 17.43
C LYS A 3 1.19 3.18 15.93
N ASN A 4 1.65 2.07 15.36
CA ASN A 4 2.21 2.07 14.01
C ASN A 4 1.53 1.03 13.11
N LEU A 5 1.50 1.31 11.81
CA LEU A 5 1.00 0.41 10.77
C LEU A 5 2.16 -0.10 9.91
N VAL A 6 2.19 -1.39 9.62
CA VAL A 6 3.10 -2.01 8.65
C VAL A 6 2.27 -2.62 7.53
N LEU A 7 2.57 -2.25 6.29
CA LEU A 7 1.91 -2.76 5.10
C LEU A 7 2.87 -3.64 4.31
N VAL A 8 2.43 -4.86 4.00
CA VAL A 8 3.18 -5.84 3.20
C VAL A 8 2.32 -6.37 2.06
N GLU A 9 2.94 -7.03 1.08
CA GLU A 9 2.17 -7.51 -0.07
C GLU A 9 1.26 -8.71 0.27
N SER A 10 1.68 -9.61 1.16
CA SER A 10 1.11 -10.96 1.27
C SER A 10 0.70 -11.33 2.70
N PRO A 11 -0.38 -12.10 2.89
CA PRO A 11 -0.85 -12.50 4.21
C PRO A 11 0.15 -13.35 5.00
N SER A 12 0.99 -14.14 4.31
CA SER A 12 2.03 -14.95 4.94
C SER A 12 3.11 -14.08 5.58
N LYS A 13 3.62 -13.07 4.85
CA LYS A 13 4.57 -12.09 5.39
C LYS A 13 3.98 -11.32 6.56
N ALA A 14 2.71 -10.92 6.46
CA ALA A 14 2.03 -10.22 7.55
C ALA A 14 2.01 -11.05 8.84
N LYS A 15 1.66 -12.35 8.73
CA LYS A 15 1.68 -13.28 9.87
C LYS A 15 3.07 -13.43 10.46
N THR A 16 4.11 -13.50 9.63
CA THR A 16 5.50 -13.67 10.08
C THR A 16 6.01 -12.40 10.79
N ILE A 17 5.86 -11.24 10.17
CA ILE A 17 6.33 -9.95 10.73
C ILE A 17 5.60 -9.61 12.03
N ASN A 18 4.30 -9.93 12.12
CA ASN A 18 3.53 -9.72 13.34
C ASN A 18 4.10 -10.51 14.55
N LYS A 19 4.73 -11.67 14.32
CA LYS A 19 5.41 -12.43 15.39
C LYS A 19 6.66 -11.71 15.91
N TYR A 20 7.31 -10.89 15.10
CA TYR A 20 8.53 -10.16 15.47
C TYR A 20 8.22 -8.81 16.14
N LEU A 21 7.23 -8.06 15.65
CA LEU A 21 6.98 -6.68 16.07
C LEU A 21 6.12 -6.54 17.33
N GLY A 22 5.26 -7.52 17.63
CA GLY A 22 4.42 -7.52 18.83
C GLY A 22 3.35 -6.42 18.86
N LYS A 23 2.86 -6.07 20.06
CA LYS A 23 1.61 -5.29 20.27
C LYS A 23 1.66 -3.82 19.85
N GLY A 24 2.84 -3.27 19.55
CA GLY A 24 3.01 -1.87 19.14
C GLY A 24 2.64 -1.59 17.69
N PHE A 25 2.51 -2.64 16.88
CA PHE A 25 2.31 -2.57 15.44
C PHE A 25 1.03 -3.29 15.03
N THR A 26 0.37 -2.73 14.03
CA THR A 26 -0.65 -3.44 13.23
C THR A 26 0.00 -3.82 11.91
N VAL A 27 0.00 -5.11 11.55
CA VAL A 27 0.57 -5.57 10.28
C VAL A 27 -0.56 -6.04 9.37
N GLU A 28 -0.65 -5.45 8.17
CA GLU A 28 -1.71 -5.73 7.21
C GLU A 28 -1.15 -6.01 5.82
N ALA A 29 -1.86 -6.86 5.07
CA ALA A 29 -1.47 -7.24 3.72
C ALA A 29 -2.32 -6.55 2.66
N THR A 30 -1.71 -6.08 1.57
CA THR A 30 -2.42 -5.51 0.41
C THR A 30 -2.95 -6.57 -0.56
N VAL A 31 -2.47 -7.80 -0.42
CA VAL A 31 -2.77 -8.93 -1.30
C VAL A 31 -2.37 -8.59 -2.75
N GLY A 32 -1.16 -8.04 -2.91
CA GLY A 32 -0.62 -7.52 -4.18
C GLY A 32 -1.04 -6.08 -4.52
N HIS A 33 -1.04 -5.74 -5.81
CA HIS A 33 -1.38 -4.40 -6.33
C HIS A 33 -2.76 -3.89 -5.90
N LEU A 34 -2.87 -2.59 -5.63
CA LEU A 34 -4.16 -1.96 -5.27
C LEU A 34 -4.76 -1.19 -6.45
N LYS A 35 -3.93 -0.81 -7.43
CA LYS A 35 -4.35 -0.15 -8.65
C LYS A 35 -3.98 -0.96 -9.88
N ASN A 36 -4.68 -0.66 -10.98
CA ASN A 36 -4.37 -1.24 -12.28
C ASN A 36 -4.86 -0.29 -13.39
N LEU A 37 -4.39 -0.54 -14.61
CA LEU A 37 -4.91 0.13 -15.80
C LEU A 37 -6.40 -0.27 -16.04
N PRO A 38 -7.19 0.62 -16.66
CA PRO A 38 -8.53 0.33 -17.13
C PRO A 38 -8.54 -0.91 -18.01
N LYS A 39 -9.49 -1.83 -17.76
CA LYS A 39 -9.57 -3.08 -18.54
C LYS A 39 -10.11 -2.89 -19.96
N THR A 40 -10.85 -1.81 -20.22
CA THR A 40 -11.67 -1.65 -21.43
C THR A 40 -11.24 -0.50 -22.32
N LYS A 41 -10.22 0.28 -21.92
CA LYS A 41 -9.71 1.43 -22.67
C LYS A 41 -8.19 1.47 -22.55
N LEU A 42 -7.53 2.15 -23.49
CA LEU A 42 -6.11 2.43 -23.37
C LEU A 42 -5.88 3.26 -22.10
N GLY A 43 -5.19 2.66 -21.13
CA GLY A 43 -4.92 3.25 -19.82
C GLY A 43 -3.70 4.16 -19.79
N VAL A 44 -3.15 4.53 -20.96
CA VAL A 44 -1.92 5.32 -21.07
C VAL A 44 -2.17 6.50 -21.97
N ASP A 45 -1.77 7.69 -21.53
CA ASP A 45 -1.88 8.92 -22.29
C ASP A 45 -0.65 9.10 -23.18
N ILE A 46 -0.77 8.78 -24.47
CA ILE A 46 0.37 8.80 -25.42
C ILE A 46 0.82 10.25 -25.70
N GLU A 47 -0.11 11.19 -25.71
CA GLU A 47 0.17 12.61 -25.99
C GLU A 47 0.81 13.32 -24.80
N ASP A 48 0.51 12.85 -23.58
CA ASP A 48 1.05 13.40 -22.33
C ASP A 48 2.10 12.48 -21.70
N GLY A 49 3.16 12.19 -22.45
CA GLY A 49 4.37 11.55 -21.93
C GLY A 49 4.17 10.13 -21.38
N PHE A 50 3.22 9.37 -21.93
CA PHE A 50 2.89 8.00 -21.50
C PHE A 50 2.39 7.92 -20.05
N LYS A 51 1.72 8.96 -19.54
CA LYS A 51 1.17 8.93 -18.18
C LYS A 51 0.12 7.82 -18.02
N PRO A 52 0.25 6.94 -17.01
CA PRO A 52 -0.73 5.89 -16.76
C PRO A 52 -1.95 6.44 -16.01
N LYS A 53 -3.13 6.08 -16.49
CA LYS A 53 -4.42 6.30 -15.82
C LYS A 53 -4.71 5.11 -14.92
N LEU A 54 -4.17 5.10 -13.71
CA LEU A 54 -4.37 4.02 -12.75
C LEU A 54 -5.72 4.15 -12.04
N LEU A 55 -6.45 3.04 -11.93
CA LEU A 55 -7.72 2.93 -11.24
C LEU A 55 -7.61 1.93 -10.08
N ASN A 56 -8.35 2.18 -9.00
CA ASN A 56 -8.48 1.20 -7.91
C ASN A 56 -9.05 -0.11 -8.45
N MET A 57 -8.44 -1.24 -8.07
CA MET A 57 -8.88 -2.55 -8.51
C MET A 57 -10.29 -2.90 -7.98
N ARG A 58 -11.14 -3.42 -8.87
CA ARG A 58 -12.47 -3.91 -8.50
C ARG A 58 -12.34 -5.05 -7.47
N GLY A 59 -13.17 -5.00 -6.43
CA GLY A 59 -13.16 -5.98 -5.33
C GLY A 59 -12.20 -5.65 -4.19
N LYS A 60 -11.29 -4.66 -4.34
CA LYS A 60 -10.39 -4.20 -3.27
C LYS A 60 -10.91 -2.97 -2.50
N GLY A 61 -12.15 -2.55 -2.72
CA GLY A 61 -12.72 -1.34 -2.12
C GLY A 61 -12.70 -1.33 -0.59
N ASP A 62 -13.10 -2.43 0.04
CA ASP A 62 -13.12 -2.53 1.51
C ASP A 62 -11.72 -2.61 2.10
N LEU A 63 -10.79 -3.28 1.42
CA LEU A 63 -9.38 -3.31 1.80
C LEU A 63 -8.76 -1.90 1.75
N ILE A 64 -9.02 -1.15 0.67
CA ILE A 64 -8.56 0.23 0.51
C ILE A 64 -9.11 1.12 1.63
N LYS A 65 -10.40 1.01 1.95
CA LYS A 65 -11.00 1.74 3.08
C LYS A 65 -10.36 1.37 4.41
N LYS A 66 -10.09 0.08 4.65
CA LYS A 66 -9.40 -0.41 5.85
C LYS A 66 -8.00 0.18 5.97
N ILE A 67 -7.19 0.11 4.90
CA ILE A 67 -5.82 0.64 4.86
C ILE A 67 -5.83 2.15 5.15
N LYS A 68 -6.67 2.93 4.45
CA LYS A 68 -6.83 4.38 4.72
C LYS A 68 -7.20 4.66 6.18
N SER A 69 -8.14 3.90 6.74
CA SER A 69 -8.57 4.09 8.14
C SER A 69 -7.48 3.78 9.14
N LEU A 70 -6.70 2.72 8.92
CA LEU A 70 -5.59 2.33 9.78
C LEU A 70 -4.44 3.34 9.68
N ALA A 71 -4.10 3.77 8.45
CA ALA A 71 -3.07 4.78 8.23
C ALA A 71 -3.40 6.08 8.97
N ALA A 72 -4.64 6.58 8.85
CA ALA A 72 -5.08 7.80 9.53
C ALA A 72 -5.10 7.72 11.07
N LYS A 73 -5.08 6.51 11.64
CA LYS A 73 -5.05 6.26 13.10
C LYS A 73 -3.67 5.93 13.63
N SER A 74 -2.69 5.79 12.76
CA SER A 74 -1.33 5.39 13.12
C SER A 74 -0.42 6.61 13.19
N ASP A 75 0.49 6.62 14.15
CA ASP A 75 1.56 7.61 14.27
C ASP A 75 2.52 7.51 13.08
N LYS A 76 2.86 6.29 12.66
CA LYS A 76 3.77 6.01 11.54
C LYS A 76 3.25 4.88 10.67
N VAL A 77 3.51 4.99 9.37
CA VAL A 77 3.22 3.94 8.39
C VAL A 77 4.51 3.43 7.78
N PHE A 78 4.72 2.13 7.83
CA PHE A 78 5.88 1.45 7.27
C PHE A 78 5.44 0.62 6.06
N ILE A 79 6.04 0.84 4.90
CA ILE A 79 5.80 0.05 3.69
C ILE A 79 6.94 -0.95 3.53
N ALA A 80 6.61 -2.22 3.71
CA ALA A 80 7.50 -3.36 3.83
C ALA A 80 7.22 -4.40 2.72
N THR A 81 7.03 -3.90 1.50
CA THR A 81 6.96 -4.73 0.28
C THR A 81 8.36 -5.18 -0.14
N ASP A 82 8.43 -6.16 -1.04
CA ASP A 82 9.71 -6.74 -1.45
C ASP A 82 10.66 -5.70 -2.06
N PRO A 83 11.99 -5.90 -1.90
CA PRO A 83 13.02 -5.00 -2.42
C PRO A 83 13.24 -5.20 -3.93
N ASP A 84 12.16 -5.34 -4.69
CA ASP A 84 12.18 -5.48 -6.13
C ASP A 84 11.27 -4.44 -6.81
N ARG A 85 11.27 -4.45 -8.15
CA ARG A 85 10.49 -3.50 -8.94
C ARG A 85 8.98 -3.64 -8.70
N GLU A 86 8.47 -4.85 -8.47
CA GLU A 86 7.05 -5.09 -8.24
C GLU A 86 6.64 -4.58 -6.85
N GLY A 87 7.44 -4.91 -5.84
CA GLY A 87 7.27 -4.42 -4.49
C GLY A 87 7.30 -2.89 -4.41
N GLU A 88 8.14 -2.22 -5.19
CA GLU A 88 8.17 -0.76 -5.25
C GLU A 88 6.95 -0.17 -5.95
N ALA A 89 6.45 -0.81 -7.00
CA ALA A 89 5.19 -0.41 -7.64
C ALA A 89 3.99 -0.57 -6.68
N ILE A 90 3.96 -1.65 -5.88
CA ILE A 90 2.95 -1.84 -4.83
C ILE A 90 3.12 -0.78 -3.73
N ALA A 91 4.35 -0.41 -3.38
CA ALA A 91 4.61 0.66 -2.41
C ALA A 91 4.04 1.99 -2.88
N GLN A 92 4.23 2.33 -4.16
CA GLN A 92 3.65 3.53 -4.76
C GLN A 92 2.12 3.48 -4.78
N ASP A 93 1.52 2.33 -5.13
CA ASP A 93 0.06 2.14 -5.07
C ASP A 93 -0.49 2.42 -3.67
N ILE A 94 0.19 1.90 -2.63
CA ILE A 94 -0.16 2.15 -1.22
C ILE A 94 -0.08 3.63 -0.92
N LEU A 95 1.05 4.26 -1.27
CA LEU A 95 1.32 5.68 -1.02
C LEU A 95 0.18 6.53 -1.58
N ASP A 96 -0.12 6.38 -2.87
CA ASP A 96 -1.19 7.13 -3.53
C ASP A 96 -2.58 6.94 -2.90
N ILE A 97 -2.81 5.78 -2.27
CA ILE A 97 -4.08 5.47 -1.61
C ILE A 97 -4.14 6.12 -0.23
N ILE A 98 -3.02 6.24 0.48
CA ILE A 98 -2.98 6.85 1.82
C ILE A 98 -2.75 8.36 1.81
N ASP A 99 -2.24 8.94 0.70
CA ASP A 99 -1.78 10.34 0.56
C ASP A 99 -2.87 11.44 0.64
N GLY A 100 -3.97 11.16 1.33
CA GLY A 100 -4.99 12.16 1.65
C GLY A 100 -4.66 13.04 2.86
N ASN A 101 -3.55 12.83 3.58
CA ASN A 101 -3.20 13.58 4.79
C ASN A 101 -1.67 13.61 5.04
N ASN A 102 -1.05 14.77 4.86
CA ASN A 102 0.22 15.24 5.46
C ASN A 102 1.27 14.17 5.80
N ASN A 103 2.08 13.87 4.79
CA ASN A 103 2.97 12.71 4.69
C ASN A 103 4.34 12.91 5.39
N GLU A 104 4.38 13.33 6.65
CA GLU A 104 5.67 13.48 7.37
C GLU A 104 6.18 12.16 8.00
N ASP A 105 5.35 11.11 8.08
CA ASP A 105 5.68 9.87 8.82
C ASP A 105 5.40 8.55 8.05
N VAL A 106 5.71 8.52 6.75
CA VAL A 106 5.72 7.28 5.94
C VAL A 106 7.15 6.84 5.64
N TYR A 107 7.44 5.57 5.91
CA TYR A 107 8.79 5.01 5.84
C TYR A 107 8.80 3.77 4.94
N ARG A 108 9.78 3.70 4.03
CA ARG A 108 10.08 2.49 3.27
C ARG A 108 11.01 1.58 4.08
N VAL A 109 10.69 0.29 4.16
CA VAL A 109 11.46 -0.71 4.90
C VAL A 109 11.88 -1.83 3.94
N LEU A 110 13.17 -2.14 3.90
CA LEU A 110 13.75 -3.20 3.06
C LEU A 110 14.31 -4.31 3.95
N PHE A 111 14.15 -5.57 3.55
CA PHE A 111 14.74 -6.76 4.18
C PHE A 111 14.84 -7.90 3.18
#